data_AF-A0A427YQC6-F1
#
_entry.id   AF-A0A427YQC6-F1
#
_cell.length_a   1.000
_cell.length_b   1.000
_cell.length_c   1.000
_cell.angle_alpha   90.00
_cell.angle_beta   90.00
_cell.angle_gamma   90.00
#
_symmetry.space_group_name_H-M   'P 1'
#
loop_
_entity.id
_entity.type
_entity.pdbx_description
1 polymer ?
#
loop_
_entity_poly.entity_id
_entity_poly.type
_entity_poly.pdbx_seq_one_letter_code
_entity_poly.pdbx_strand_id
1 'polypeptide(L)'
;MADAVPPAGGPPAGDFVRRYNPETDAHTVKMLVGQGVMEGLATANRRVTRHPLVLLVWLILGAALDWRMDWLPKPNSILTKVSPLMGFALVMVPIVGFAEYWHRPTWTRLLRETVGAPDMVAIDAFYHLDPKSAMIVFEHNNEVSGVVAIDGKRPGEELGSVLGAEEKQKGDVSVMEKSGLGGAKSNKSGLRQRGKKTSTPSNIVQIRHLDVDYPLRRQGVATELLAAALDHAFNIAPLGSAPTPAETVIVLSNPFAPDGEKLLKKFGFTVSASNDWPQPRSVGLLQWKGRYFELSRTEWASRRDAILKRA
;
A
#
# COMPACT_ATOMS: atom_id res chain seq x y z
N MET A 1 -4.34 3.59 45.79
CA MET A 1 -4.05 2.95 44.50
C MET A 1 -5.05 1.84 44.35
N ALA A 2 -6.10 2.08 43.56
CA ALA A 2 -7.12 1.09 43.29
C ALA A 2 -6.63 0.21 42.15
N ASP A 3 -6.46 -1.08 42.41
CA ASP A 3 -6.12 -2.08 41.40
C ASP A 3 -7.24 -2.11 40.35
N ALA A 4 -6.91 -1.68 39.14
CA ALA A 4 -7.80 -1.77 38.01
C ALA A 4 -8.02 -3.26 37.70
N VAL A 5 -9.24 -3.72 37.96
CA VAL A 5 -9.71 -5.05 37.55
C VAL A 5 -9.56 -5.13 36.02
N PRO A 6 -8.74 -6.06 35.49
CA PRO A 6 -8.61 -6.21 34.04
C PRO A 6 -9.97 -6.62 33.45
N PRO A 7 -10.39 -6.04 32.31
CA PRO A 7 -11.65 -6.39 31.68
C PRO A 7 -11.69 -7.89 31.37
N ALA A 8 -12.77 -8.53 31.78
CA ALA A 8 -12.95 -9.97 31.66
C ALA A 8 -13.00 -10.42 30.19
N GLY A 9 -12.11 -11.34 29.83
CA GLY A 9 -12.29 -12.25 28.69
C GLY A 9 -11.87 -11.73 27.31
N GLY A 10 -10.78 -10.97 27.20
CA GLY A 10 -10.13 -10.79 25.90
C GLY A 10 -9.66 -12.14 25.31
N PRO A 11 -9.67 -12.31 23.97
CA PRO A 11 -9.06 -13.47 23.35
C PRO A 11 -7.61 -13.64 23.84
N PRO A 12 -7.09 -14.88 23.93
CA PRO A 12 -5.73 -15.11 24.40
C PRO A 12 -4.75 -14.29 23.56
N ALA A 13 -3.82 -13.59 24.22
CA ALA A 13 -2.75 -12.85 23.56
C ALA A 13 -2.03 -13.80 22.58
N GLY A 14 -2.21 -13.54 21.29
CA GLY A 14 -1.76 -14.43 20.24
C GLY A 14 -1.88 -13.77 18.89
N ASP A 15 -1.24 -14.40 17.91
CA ASP A 15 -1.17 -13.92 16.54
C ASP A 15 -2.28 -14.57 15.74
N PHE A 16 -3.18 -13.77 15.19
CA PHE A 16 -4.27 -14.31 14.39
C PHE A 16 -4.79 -13.33 13.36
N VAL A 17 -5.31 -13.91 12.27
CA VAL A 17 -6.02 -13.19 11.22
C VAL A 17 -7.51 -13.18 11.57
N ARG A 18 -8.13 -11.99 11.54
CA ARG A 18 -9.57 -11.82 11.75
C ARG A 18 -10.17 -10.79 10.81
N ARG A 19 -11.51 -10.70 10.82
CA ARG A 19 -12.18 -9.59 10.14
C ARG A 19 -11.91 -8.27 10.83
N TYR A 20 -11.89 -7.23 10.01
CA TYR A 20 -11.90 -5.84 10.44
C TYR A 20 -13.09 -5.55 11.36
N ASN A 21 -12.82 -4.87 12.48
CA ASN A 21 -13.81 -4.31 13.37
C ASN A 21 -13.80 -2.77 13.24
N PRO A 22 -14.91 -2.16 12.80
CA PRO A 22 -14.97 -0.71 12.57
C PRO A 22 -14.79 0.14 13.81
N GLU A 23 -15.09 -0.37 15.00
CA GLU A 23 -15.01 0.40 16.25
C GLU A 23 -13.57 0.52 16.74
N THR A 24 -12.79 -0.55 16.62
CA THR A 24 -11.44 -0.64 17.18
C THR A 24 -10.34 -0.38 16.16
N ASP A 25 -10.53 -0.80 14.90
CA ASP A 25 -9.41 -0.91 13.95
C ASP A 25 -9.33 0.27 12.97
N ALA A 26 -10.40 1.06 12.84
CA ALA A 26 -10.54 2.06 11.78
C ALA A 26 -9.36 3.04 11.69
N HIS A 27 -8.88 3.50 12.84
CA HIS A 27 -7.76 4.43 12.92
C HIS A 27 -6.43 3.74 12.55
N THR A 28 -6.16 2.58 13.15
CA THR A 28 -4.92 1.82 12.95
C THR A 28 -4.78 1.35 11.51
N VAL A 29 -5.86 0.88 10.89
CA VAL A 29 -5.87 0.49 9.47
C VAL A 29 -5.56 1.67 8.55
N LYS A 30 -6.19 2.84 8.77
CA LYS A 30 -5.88 4.06 8.01
C LYS A 30 -4.41 4.47 8.15
N MET A 31 -3.88 4.36 9.36
CA MET A 31 -2.48 4.63 9.63
C MET A 31 -1.55 3.66 8.90
N LEU A 32 -1.80 2.35 8.96
CA LEU A 32 -1.00 1.31 8.29
C LEU A 32 -0.98 1.50 6.77
N VAL A 33 -2.15 1.70 6.16
CA VAL A 33 -2.26 1.98 4.71
C VAL A 33 -1.52 3.26 4.35
N GLY A 34 -1.67 4.32 5.16
CA GLY A 34 -0.97 5.58 4.95
C GLY A 34 0.55 5.45 5.08
N GLN A 35 1.03 4.67 6.05
CA GLN A 35 2.45 4.35 6.23
C GLN A 35 2.98 3.56 5.04
N GLY A 36 2.23 2.57 4.53
CA GLY A 36 2.59 1.79 3.34
C GLY A 36 2.79 2.68 2.11
N VAL A 37 1.92 3.67 1.90
CA VAL A 37 2.08 4.67 0.83
C VAL A 37 3.35 5.51 1.05
N MET A 38 3.57 6.01 2.27
CA MET A 38 4.69 6.90 2.59
C MET A 38 6.05 6.19 2.61
N GLU A 39 6.10 4.88 2.85
CA GLU A 39 7.35 4.12 2.70
C GLU A 39 7.84 4.11 1.25
N GLY A 40 6.92 4.22 0.29
CA GLY A 40 7.27 4.42 -1.11
C GLY A 40 8.20 5.61 -1.32
N LEU A 41 8.02 6.70 -0.56
CA LEU A 41 8.86 7.91 -0.62
C LEU A 41 10.28 7.60 -0.17
N ALA A 42 10.43 6.93 0.98
CA ALA A 42 11.73 6.53 1.51
C ALA A 42 12.46 5.58 0.53
N THR A 43 11.72 4.63 -0.05
CA THR A 43 12.28 3.69 -1.04
C THR A 43 12.69 4.39 -2.33
N ALA A 44 11.90 5.34 -2.82
CA ALA A 44 12.24 6.13 -4.01
C ALA A 44 13.49 6.99 -3.77
N ASN A 45 13.59 7.67 -2.63
CA ASN A 45 14.77 8.43 -2.24
C ASN A 45 16.01 7.53 -2.15
N ARG A 46 15.87 6.34 -1.56
CA ARG A 46 16.94 5.35 -1.48
C ARG A 46 17.40 4.88 -2.87
N ARG A 47 16.48 4.71 -3.82
CA ARG A 47 16.82 4.33 -5.21
C ARG A 47 17.54 5.46 -5.95
N VAL A 48 17.11 6.70 -5.80
CA VAL A 48 17.75 7.87 -6.45
C VAL A 48 19.13 8.12 -5.87
N THR A 49 19.26 8.15 -4.54
CA THR A 49 20.55 8.41 -3.87
C THR A 49 21.58 7.32 -4.11
N ARG A 50 21.15 6.09 -4.43
CA ARG A 50 22.01 4.97 -4.83
C ARG A 50 22.21 4.83 -6.33
N HIS A 51 21.64 5.73 -7.13
CA HIS A 51 21.82 5.70 -8.58
C HIS A 51 23.30 6.01 -8.92
N PRO A 52 23.96 5.24 -9.80
CA PRO A 52 25.40 5.37 -10.05
C PRO A 52 25.81 6.78 -10.50
N LEU A 53 24.97 7.46 -11.30
CA LEU A 53 25.22 8.85 -11.71
C LEU A 53 25.15 9.83 -10.53
N VAL A 54 24.23 9.63 -9.59
CA VAL A 54 24.12 10.48 -8.40
C VAL A 54 25.32 10.27 -7.48
N LEU A 55 25.75 9.02 -7.31
CA LEU A 55 26.98 8.69 -6.58
C LEU A 55 28.22 9.31 -7.24
N LEU A 56 28.32 9.27 -8.57
CA LEU A 56 29.43 9.88 -9.30
C LEU A 56 29.46 11.40 -9.09
N VAL A 57 28.31 12.07 -9.22
CA VAL A 57 28.19 13.52 -8.98
C VAL A 57 28.56 13.86 -7.54
N TRP A 58 28.06 13.07 -6.57
CA TRP A 58 28.40 13.22 -5.15
C TRP A 58 29.90 13.12 -4.92
N LEU A 59 30.55 12.10 -5.52
CA LEU A 59 31.98 11.88 -5.35
C LEU A 59 32.83 13.01 -5.97
N ILE A 60 32.48 13.45 -7.19
CA ILE A 60 33.18 14.53 -7.89
C ILE A 60 33.06 15.85 -7.12
N LEU A 61 31.84 16.22 -6.73
CA LEU A 61 31.60 17.47 -6.00
C LEU A 61 32.20 17.44 -4.59
N GLY A 62 32.13 16.30 -3.89
CA GLY A 62 32.75 16.12 -2.59
C GLY A 62 34.27 16.32 -2.65
N ALA A 63 34.94 15.63 -3.56
CA ALA A 63 36.38 15.76 -3.77
C ALA A 63 36.79 17.18 -4.20
N ALA A 64 36.02 17.82 -5.08
CA ALA A 64 36.27 19.20 -5.48
C ALA A 64 36.15 20.18 -4.30
N LEU A 65 35.19 19.96 -3.40
CA LEU A 65 35.00 20.77 -2.21
C LEU A 65 36.14 20.58 -1.20
N ASP A 66 36.56 19.33 -0.95
CA ASP A 66 37.71 19.03 -0.08
C ASP A 66 38.99 19.69 -0.61
N TRP A 67 39.22 19.61 -1.92
CA TRP A 67 40.36 20.27 -2.58
C TRP A 67 40.29 21.79 -2.43
N ARG A 68 39.11 22.39 -2.65
CA ARG A 68 38.91 23.84 -2.60
C ARG A 68 39.06 24.43 -1.18
N MET A 69 38.75 23.64 -0.16
CA MET A 69 38.75 24.03 1.26
C MET A 69 40.01 23.61 2.02
N ASP A 70 40.98 22.99 1.35
CA ASP A 70 42.22 22.46 1.95
C ASP A 70 41.93 21.44 3.09
N TRP A 71 40.92 20.59 2.90
CA TRP A 71 40.57 19.50 3.81
C TRP A 71 41.34 18.20 3.51
N LEU A 72 42.40 18.28 2.73
CA LEU A 72 43.30 17.17 2.45
C LEU A 72 44.13 16.80 3.69
N PRO A 73 44.51 15.52 3.85
CA PRO A 73 45.25 15.05 5.02
C PRO A 73 46.63 15.70 5.09
N LYS A 74 46.96 16.26 6.25
CA LYS A 74 48.26 16.86 6.56
C LYS A 74 49.09 15.86 7.35
N PRO A 75 50.40 15.71 7.05
CA PRO A 75 51.24 14.65 7.62
C PRO A 75 51.34 14.71 9.15
N ASN A 76 51.23 15.90 9.74
CA ASN A 76 51.51 16.14 11.16
C ASN A 76 50.24 16.12 12.05
N SER A 77 49.05 15.84 11.50
CA SER A 77 47.82 15.88 12.28
C SER A 77 46.90 14.70 12.00
N ILE A 78 46.70 13.86 13.02
CA ILE A 78 45.84 12.67 12.94
C ILE A 78 44.39 13.06 12.62
N LEU A 79 43.90 14.20 13.11
CA LEU A 79 42.53 14.67 12.87
C LEU A 79 42.27 14.98 11.40
N THR A 80 43.29 15.41 10.65
CA THR A 80 43.16 15.67 9.20
C THR A 80 43.04 14.39 8.36
N LYS A 81 43.18 13.20 8.95
CA LYS A 81 42.91 11.95 8.21
C LYS A 81 41.42 11.75 7.92
N VAL A 82 40.54 12.36 8.72
CA VAL A 82 39.07 12.27 8.57
C VAL A 82 38.50 13.49 7.82
N SER A 83 39.25 14.58 7.69
CA SER A 83 38.78 15.80 7.02
C SER A 83 38.32 15.60 5.58
N PRO A 84 38.88 14.68 4.76
CA PRO A 84 38.35 14.39 3.42
C PRO A 84 36.97 13.73 3.42
N LEU A 85 36.31 13.51 4.56
CA LEU A 85 34.90 13.10 4.60
C LEU A 85 33.95 14.31 4.68
N MET A 86 34.46 15.49 5.04
CA MET A 86 33.64 16.69 5.24
C MET A 86 33.03 17.19 3.93
N GLY A 87 33.80 17.23 2.84
CA GLY A 87 33.30 17.62 1.53
C GLY A 87 32.15 16.70 1.06
N PHE A 88 32.33 15.38 1.19
CA PHE A 88 31.29 14.42 0.86
C PHE A 88 30.06 14.56 1.75
N ALA A 89 30.21 14.73 3.06
CA ALA A 89 29.08 14.93 3.97
C ALA A 89 28.27 16.19 3.60
N LEU A 90 28.95 17.31 3.33
CA LEU A 90 28.31 18.57 2.97
C LEU A 90 27.58 18.51 1.62
N VAL A 91 28.11 17.78 0.65
CA VAL A 91 27.46 17.58 -0.66
C VAL A 91 26.30 16.57 -0.55
N MET A 92 26.37 15.58 0.34
CA MET A 92 25.32 14.58 0.51
C MET A 92 23.99 15.22 0.98
N VAL A 93 24.04 16.16 1.91
CA VAL A 93 22.84 16.81 2.49
C VAL A 93 21.94 17.45 1.41
N PRO A 94 22.42 18.36 0.53
CA PRO A 94 21.59 18.93 -0.51
C PRO A 94 21.13 17.89 -1.54
N ILE A 95 21.90 16.84 -1.84
CA ILE A 95 21.46 15.76 -2.74
C ILE A 95 20.26 15.01 -2.15
N VAL A 96 20.34 14.61 -0.88
CA VAL A 96 19.23 13.92 -0.18
C VAL A 96 18.03 14.85 -0.04
N GLY A 97 18.27 16.11 0.35
CA GLY A 97 17.22 17.12 0.47
C GLY A 97 16.52 17.41 -0.86
N PHE A 98 17.26 17.44 -1.97
CA PHE A 98 16.69 17.61 -3.29
C PHE A 98 15.82 16.43 -3.71
N ALA A 99 16.27 15.19 -3.48
CA ALA A 99 15.48 14.00 -3.77
C ALA A 99 14.17 13.98 -2.97
N GLU A 100 14.24 14.26 -1.67
CA GLU A 100 13.06 14.38 -0.79
C GLU A 100 12.11 15.49 -1.26
N TYR A 101 12.64 16.69 -1.57
CA TYR A 101 11.83 17.83 -2.02
C TYR A 101 11.05 17.53 -3.30
N TRP A 102 11.68 16.86 -4.27
CA TRP A 102 11.05 16.51 -5.54
C TRP A 102 10.02 15.40 -5.42
N HIS A 103 10.31 14.39 -4.60
CA HIS A 103 9.40 13.27 -4.43
C HIS A 103 8.21 13.65 -3.55
N ARG A 104 8.43 14.30 -2.41
CA ARG A 104 7.41 14.54 -1.37
C ARG A 104 6.04 14.98 -1.92
N PRO A 105 5.88 15.97 -2.82
CA PRO A 105 4.56 16.36 -3.34
C PRO A 105 3.80 15.21 -4.00
N THR A 106 4.49 14.33 -4.75
CA THR A 106 3.86 13.20 -5.44
C THR A 106 3.33 12.17 -4.44
N TRP A 107 4.09 11.86 -3.39
CA TRP A 107 3.68 10.88 -2.37
C TRP A 107 2.66 11.46 -1.40
N THR A 108 2.75 12.75 -1.05
CA THR A 108 1.69 13.43 -0.30
C THR A 108 0.37 13.40 -1.07
N ARG A 109 0.38 13.62 -2.38
CA ARG A 109 -0.80 13.46 -3.22
C ARG A 109 -1.32 12.03 -3.19
N LEU A 110 -0.46 11.03 -3.40
CA LEU A 110 -0.86 9.61 -3.36
C LEU A 110 -1.45 9.22 -2.00
N LEU A 111 -0.87 9.71 -0.90
CA LEU A 111 -1.37 9.51 0.45
C LEU A 111 -2.79 10.07 0.61
N ARG A 112 -3.02 11.31 0.15
CA ARG A 112 -4.35 11.95 0.18
C ARG A 112 -5.36 11.25 -0.72
N GLU A 113 -4.92 10.83 -1.91
CA GLU A 113 -5.74 10.06 -2.84
C GLU A 113 -6.16 8.73 -2.22
N THR A 114 -5.22 8.01 -1.61
CA THR A 114 -5.47 6.68 -0.99
C THR A 114 -6.31 6.78 0.28
N VAL A 115 -5.93 7.62 1.25
CA VAL A 115 -6.66 7.77 2.52
C VAL A 115 -8.02 8.45 2.32
N GLY A 116 -8.14 9.31 1.31
CA GLY A 116 -9.38 9.96 0.93
C GLY A 116 -10.25 9.14 -0.03
N ALA A 117 -9.82 7.94 -0.43
CA ALA A 117 -10.62 7.08 -1.29
C ALA A 117 -11.86 6.57 -0.53
N PRO A 118 -13.01 6.39 -1.21
CA PRO A 118 -14.25 5.89 -0.61
C PRO A 118 -14.11 4.67 0.31
N ASP A 119 -13.25 3.74 -0.07
CA ASP A 119 -12.96 2.50 0.66
C ASP A 119 -12.18 2.73 1.94
N MET A 120 -11.43 3.83 2.04
CA MET A 120 -10.73 4.23 3.25
C MET A 120 -11.52 5.23 4.10
N VAL A 121 -12.36 6.06 3.49
CA VAL A 121 -13.20 7.03 4.21
C VAL A 121 -14.32 6.32 4.98
N ALA A 122 -15.02 5.42 4.31
CA ALA A 122 -16.16 4.68 4.87
C ALA A 122 -15.94 3.17 4.68
N ILE A 123 -14.87 2.66 5.28
CA ILE A 123 -14.41 1.26 5.19
C ILE A 123 -15.57 0.27 5.33
N ASP A 124 -16.29 0.35 6.45
CA ASP A 124 -17.37 -0.58 6.75
C ASP A 124 -18.45 -0.59 5.66
N ALA A 125 -19.02 0.58 5.36
CA ALA A 125 -20.06 0.71 4.36
C ALA A 125 -19.59 0.30 2.96
N PHE A 126 -18.35 0.60 2.57
CA PHE A 126 -17.79 0.26 1.27
C PHE A 126 -17.65 -1.26 1.07
N TYR A 127 -17.02 -1.94 2.03
CA TYR A 127 -16.75 -3.38 1.91
C TYR A 127 -18.02 -4.22 2.14
N HIS A 128 -19.11 -3.64 2.66
CA HIS A 128 -20.43 -4.28 2.69
C HIS A 128 -21.24 -4.15 1.39
N LEU A 129 -20.80 -3.35 0.41
CA LEU A 129 -21.53 -3.18 -0.87
C LEU A 129 -21.59 -4.45 -1.73
N ASP A 130 -20.64 -5.37 -1.52
CA ASP A 130 -20.56 -6.63 -2.25
C ASP A 130 -20.16 -7.74 -1.27
N PRO A 131 -20.81 -8.92 -1.29
CA PRO A 131 -20.47 -10.00 -0.38
C PRO A 131 -19.05 -10.56 -0.57
N LYS A 132 -18.44 -10.39 -1.77
CA LYS A 132 -17.05 -10.78 -2.05
C LYS A 132 -16.03 -9.80 -1.49
N SER A 133 -16.48 -8.62 -1.10
CA SER A 133 -15.63 -7.59 -0.52
C SER A 133 -15.40 -7.88 0.95
N ALA A 134 -14.17 -7.68 1.40
CA ALA A 134 -13.82 -7.81 2.81
C ALA A 134 -12.57 -7.00 3.14
N MET A 135 -12.50 -6.59 4.40
CA MET A 135 -11.26 -6.13 5.00
C MET A 135 -10.87 -7.11 6.11
N ILE A 136 -9.63 -7.59 6.03
CA ILE A 136 -9.08 -8.61 6.91
C ILE A 136 -7.84 -8.00 7.56
N VAL A 137 -7.71 -8.17 8.87
CA VAL A 137 -6.62 -7.62 9.66
C VAL A 137 -5.85 -8.75 10.34
N PHE A 138 -4.57 -8.51 10.58
CA PHE A 138 -3.71 -9.35 11.40
C PHE A 138 -3.48 -8.65 12.73
N GLU A 139 -3.78 -9.34 13.81
CA GLU A 139 -3.60 -8.86 15.17
C GLU A 139 -2.41 -9.57 15.80
N HIS A 140 -1.48 -8.79 16.37
CA HIS A 140 -0.32 -9.24 17.12
C HIS A 140 -0.35 -8.57 18.48
N ASN A 141 -0.38 -9.34 19.56
CA ASN A 141 -0.43 -8.81 20.93
C ASN A 141 -1.55 -7.76 21.17
N ASN A 142 -2.75 -8.02 20.65
CA ASN A 142 -3.92 -7.13 20.71
C ASN A 142 -3.78 -5.80 19.92
N GLU A 143 -2.79 -5.70 19.03
CA GLU A 143 -2.61 -4.56 18.14
C GLU A 143 -2.73 -4.99 16.68
N VAL A 144 -3.46 -4.21 15.87
CA VAL A 144 -3.54 -4.46 14.43
C VAL A 144 -2.21 -4.08 13.80
N SER A 145 -1.49 -5.07 13.26
CA SER A 145 -0.17 -4.88 12.66
C SER A 145 -0.13 -5.22 11.16
N GLY A 146 -1.25 -5.61 10.57
CA GLY A 146 -1.37 -5.78 9.13
C GLY A 146 -2.81 -5.75 8.65
N VAL A 147 -3.00 -5.42 7.39
CA VAL A 147 -4.30 -5.31 6.74
C VAL A 147 -4.21 -5.76 5.29
N VAL A 148 -5.26 -6.45 4.84
CA VAL A 148 -5.54 -6.71 3.43
C VAL A 148 -6.99 -6.37 3.13
N ALA A 149 -7.21 -5.70 2.01
CA ALA A 149 -8.53 -5.23 1.61
C ALA A 149 -8.88 -5.74 0.20
N ILE A 150 -10.07 -6.28 0.07
CA ILE A 150 -10.55 -7.03 -1.09
C ILE A 150 -11.83 -6.36 -1.59
N ASP A 151 -11.84 -5.92 -2.84
CA ASP A 151 -12.98 -5.28 -3.50
C ASP A 151 -13.52 -6.16 -4.62
N GLY A 152 -14.72 -6.72 -4.43
CA GLY A 152 -15.46 -7.44 -5.45
C GLY A 152 -16.40 -6.57 -6.29
N LYS A 153 -16.64 -5.31 -5.89
CA LYS A 153 -17.61 -4.44 -6.55
C LYS A 153 -17.04 -3.75 -7.78
N ARG A 154 -15.83 -3.21 -7.65
CA ARG A 154 -15.20 -2.34 -8.68
C ARG A 154 -13.74 -2.71 -8.98
N PRO A 155 -13.44 -3.98 -9.31
CA PRO A 155 -12.07 -4.38 -9.57
C PRO A 155 -11.51 -3.64 -10.79
N GLY A 156 -10.31 -3.11 -10.64
CA GLY A 156 -9.59 -2.36 -11.68
C GLY A 156 -9.97 -0.88 -11.77
N GLU A 157 -11.04 -0.43 -11.12
CA GLU A 157 -11.46 0.97 -11.19
C GLU A 157 -10.72 1.86 -10.17
N GLU A 158 -10.38 3.07 -10.61
CA GLU A 158 -9.90 4.15 -9.74
C GLU A 158 -11.08 4.74 -8.96
N LEU A 159 -11.00 4.71 -7.62
CA LEU A 159 -12.11 5.12 -6.76
C LEU A 159 -12.26 6.65 -6.60
N GLY A 160 -11.27 7.43 -7.04
CA GLY A 160 -11.18 8.87 -6.75
C GLY A 160 -10.87 9.15 -5.27
N SER A 161 -10.90 10.42 -4.87
CA SER A 161 -10.65 10.83 -3.48
C SER A 161 -11.47 12.04 -3.06
N VAL A 162 -11.99 12.01 -1.83
CA VAL A 162 -12.71 13.12 -1.19
C VAL A 162 -11.76 14.21 -0.68
N LEU A 163 -10.48 13.91 -0.52
CA LEU A 163 -9.46 14.86 -0.05
C LEU A 163 -8.82 15.66 -1.19
N GLY A 164 -9.07 15.29 -2.44
CA GLY A 164 -8.43 15.94 -3.60
C GLY A 164 -6.92 15.67 -3.69
N ALA A 165 -6.31 16.13 -4.78
CA ALA A 165 -4.90 15.87 -5.07
C ALA A 165 -3.95 16.79 -4.29
N GLU A 166 -4.36 18.03 -4.04
CA GLU A 166 -3.53 19.06 -3.41
C GLU A 166 -3.98 19.37 -1.98
N GLU A 167 -3.06 19.89 -1.17
CA GLU A 167 -3.37 20.40 0.16
C GLU A 167 -4.33 21.60 0.03
N LYS A 168 -5.36 21.65 0.88
CA LYS A 168 -6.46 22.66 0.87
C LYS A 168 -7.46 22.54 -0.30
N GLN A 169 -7.23 21.65 -1.26
CA GLN A 169 -8.28 21.29 -2.21
C GLN A 169 -9.30 20.37 -1.52
N LYS A 170 -10.60 20.65 -1.68
CA LYS A 170 -11.65 19.68 -1.35
C LYS A 170 -11.85 18.78 -2.57
N GLY A 171 -11.90 17.46 -2.35
CA GLY A 171 -12.21 16.51 -3.41
C GLY A 171 -13.65 16.65 -3.89
N ASP A 172 -13.96 15.94 -4.97
CA ASP A 172 -15.30 15.91 -5.55
C ASP A 172 -16.23 15.16 -4.58
N VAL A 173 -17.21 15.86 -3.99
CA VAL A 173 -18.18 15.28 -3.05
C VAL A 173 -18.99 14.15 -3.72
N SER A 174 -19.12 14.17 -5.05
CA SER A 174 -19.81 13.10 -5.78
C SER A 174 -19.03 11.78 -5.82
N VAL A 175 -17.78 11.73 -5.37
CA VAL A 175 -16.98 10.49 -5.28
C VAL A 175 -17.64 9.46 -4.36
N MET A 176 -18.25 9.90 -3.25
CA MET A 176 -19.01 9.01 -2.36
C MET A 176 -20.32 8.54 -3.00
N GLU A 177 -21.01 9.43 -3.72
CA GLU A 177 -22.25 9.09 -4.43
C GLU A 177 -22.01 8.09 -5.58
N LYS A 178 -20.98 8.32 -6.40
CA LYS A 178 -20.51 7.40 -7.46
C LYS A 178 -20.12 6.03 -6.90
N SER A 179 -19.72 6.00 -5.63
CA SER A 179 -19.37 4.79 -4.90
C SER A 179 -20.56 4.04 -4.30
N GLY A 180 -21.78 4.54 -4.44
CA GLY A 180 -22.96 3.95 -3.81
C GLY A 180 -23.07 4.22 -2.31
N LEU A 181 -22.25 5.14 -1.78
CA LEU A 181 -22.20 5.52 -0.37
C LEU A 181 -22.91 6.85 -0.08
N GLY A 182 -23.45 7.50 -1.11
CA GLY A 182 -24.25 8.71 -0.97
C GLY A 182 -25.57 8.41 -0.27
N GLY A 183 -25.85 9.09 0.84
CA GLY A 183 -27.14 8.99 1.53
C GLY A 183 -28.29 9.32 0.56
N ALA A 184 -29.35 8.50 0.56
CA ALA A 184 -30.43 8.47 -0.42
C ALA A 184 -31.38 9.70 -0.48
N LYS A 185 -30.87 10.94 -0.33
CA LYS A 185 -31.69 12.14 -0.12
C LYS A 185 -31.46 13.30 -1.09
N SER A 186 -30.93 13.07 -2.28
CA SER A 186 -30.93 14.11 -3.33
C SER A 186 -32.12 13.90 -4.28
N ASN A 187 -33.26 14.50 -3.94
CA ASN A 187 -34.43 14.64 -4.83
C ASN A 187 -34.14 15.63 -5.98
N LYS A 188 -33.07 15.41 -6.75
CA LYS A 188 -32.85 16.12 -8.02
C LYS A 188 -33.38 15.28 -9.17
N SER A 189 -34.69 15.37 -9.37
CA SER A 189 -35.35 14.91 -10.59
C SER A 189 -34.80 15.72 -11.78
N GLY A 190 -34.40 15.05 -12.87
CA GLY A 190 -34.46 15.70 -14.18
C GLY A 190 -33.42 15.34 -15.24
N LEU A 191 -32.24 14.84 -14.91
CA LEU A 191 -31.21 14.58 -15.92
C LEU A 191 -30.75 13.12 -15.91
N ARG A 192 -31.37 12.32 -16.79
CA ARG A 192 -30.93 10.96 -17.13
C ARG A 192 -29.50 11.01 -17.69
N GLN A 193 -28.49 10.87 -16.84
CA GLN A 193 -27.16 10.53 -17.31
C GLN A 193 -27.24 9.13 -17.91
N ARG A 194 -27.00 9.03 -19.23
CA ARG A 194 -26.88 7.79 -19.97
C ARG A 194 -25.60 7.08 -19.51
N GLY A 195 -25.72 6.33 -18.42
CA GLY A 195 -24.59 5.61 -17.80
C GLY A 195 -23.96 4.65 -18.81
N LYS A 196 -22.67 4.85 -19.10
CA LYS A 196 -21.84 3.87 -19.79
C LYS A 196 -21.79 2.64 -18.90
N LYS A 197 -22.46 1.57 -19.32
CA LYS A 197 -22.53 0.29 -18.60
C LYS A 197 -21.18 -0.41 -18.75
N THR A 198 -20.17 -0.01 -17.98
CA THR A 198 -18.98 -0.83 -17.74
C THR A 198 -19.43 -1.98 -16.85
N SER A 199 -19.99 -3.03 -17.45
CA SER A 199 -20.25 -4.28 -16.74
C SER A 199 -18.91 -4.99 -16.57
N THR A 200 -18.17 -4.63 -15.54
CA THR A 200 -17.04 -5.43 -15.08
C THR A 200 -17.58 -6.83 -14.77
N PRO A 201 -16.92 -7.91 -15.24
CA PRO A 201 -17.44 -9.25 -15.05
C PRO A 201 -17.60 -9.55 -13.55
N SER A 202 -18.75 -10.08 -13.15
CA SER A 202 -19.15 -10.36 -11.76
C SER A 202 -18.25 -11.34 -11.01
N ASN A 203 -17.20 -11.86 -11.66
CA ASN A 203 -16.36 -12.95 -11.19
C ASN A 203 -14.92 -12.52 -10.90
N ILE A 204 -14.63 -11.22 -10.95
CA ILE A 204 -13.30 -10.68 -10.65
C ILE A 204 -13.34 -9.95 -9.32
N VAL A 205 -12.28 -10.08 -8.55
CA VAL A 205 -12.08 -9.39 -7.27
C VAL A 205 -10.69 -8.75 -7.26
N GLN A 206 -10.54 -7.57 -6.66
CA GLN A 206 -9.25 -6.87 -6.57
C GLN A 206 -8.76 -6.78 -5.13
N ILE A 207 -7.49 -7.09 -4.90
CA ILE A 207 -6.79 -6.70 -3.67
C ILE A 207 -6.37 -5.24 -3.82
N ARG A 208 -6.92 -4.35 -2.99
CA ARG A 208 -6.65 -2.90 -3.02
C ARG A 208 -5.49 -2.50 -2.11
N HIS A 209 -5.48 -3.04 -0.90
CA HIS A 209 -4.48 -2.75 0.12
C HIS A 209 -3.89 -4.06 0.63
N LEU A 210 -2.58 -4.08 0.84
CA LEU A 210 -1.85 -5.17 1.49
C LEU A 210 -0.66 -4.54 2.19
N ASP A 211 -0.89 -4.15 3.44
CA ASP A 211 0.06 -3.37 4.22
C ASP A 211 0.31 -4.09 5.55
N VAL A 212 1.58 -4.24 5.89
CA VAL A 212 2.03 -4.88 7.13
C VAL A 212 3.04 -3.95 7.77
N ASP A 213 2.98 -3.83 9.09
CA ASP A 213 3.94 -3.06 9.86
C ASP A 213 5.37 -3.58 9.63
N TYR A 214 6.32 -2.66 9.54
CA TYR A 214 7.69 -2.93 9.11
C TYR A 214 8.39 -4.05 9.90
N PRO A 215 8.30 -4.13 11.25
CA PRO A 215 8.94 -5.19 12.03
C PRO A 215 8.43 -6.60 11.71
N LEU A 216 7.14 -6.73 11.35
CA LEU A 216 6.49 -8.03 11.17
C LEU A 216 6.55 -8.58 9.73
N ARG A 217 6.99 -7.78 8.75
CA ARG A 217 7.08 -8.22 7.35
C ARG A 217 7.96 -9.44 7.11
N ARG A 218 9.00 -9.59 7.92
CA ARG A 218 9.93 -10.73 7.84
C ARG A 218 9.37 -12.00 8.48
N GLN A 219 8.29 -11.88 9.25
CA GLN A 219 7.69 -12.98 10.00
C GLN A 219 6.59 -13.69 9.22
N GLY A 220 6.39 -13.37 7.92
CA GLY A 220 5.42 -14.07 7.09
C GLY A 220 3.98 -13.56 7.22
N VAL A 221 3.70 -12.53 8.02
CA VAL A 221 2.35 -11.94 8.20
C VAL A 221 1.66 -11.60 6.87
N ALA A 222 2.39 -11.06 5.90
CA ALA A 222 1.84 -10.77 4.57
C ALA A 222 1.42 -12.04 3.80
N THR A 223 2.09 -13.17 4.03
CA THR A 223 1.70 -14.48 3.49
C THR A 223 0.38 -14.93 4.09
N GLU A 224 0.21 -14.84 5.41
CA GLU A 224 -1.03 -15.25 6.09
C GLU A 224 -2.22 -14.39 5.69
N LEU A 225 -2.06 -13.05 5.68
CA LEU A 225 -3.09 -12.12 5.22
C LEU A 225 -3.49 -12.41 3.77
N LEU A 226 -2.51 -12.59 2.89
CA LEU A 226 -2.80 -12.87 1.48
C LEU A 226 -3.49 -14.24 1.31
N ALA A 227 -3.09 -15.27 2.06
CA ALA A 227 -3.75 -16.58 2.03
C ALA A 227 -5.21 -16.48 2.51
N ALA A 228 -5.46 -15.81 3.64
CA ALA A 228 -6.80 -15.58 4.16
C ALA A 228 -7.68 -14.78 3.20
N ALA A 229 -7.10 -13.78 2.52
CA ALA A 229 -7.79 -13.01 1.50
C ALA A 229 -8.22 -13.85 0.30
N LEU A 230 -7.31 -14.69 -0.21
CA LEU A 230 -7.61 -15.58 -1.34
C LEU A 230 -8.63 -16.65 -0.95
N ASP A 231 -8.52 -17.22 0.24
CA ASP A 231 -9.50 -18.19 0.76
C ASP A 231 -10.90 -17.58 0.89
N HIS A 232 -10.98 -16.30 1.29
CA HIS A 232 -12.24 -15.57 1.30
C HIS A 232 -12.77 -15.32 -0.12
N ALA A 233 -11.94 -14.78 -1.02
CA ALA A 233 -12.35 -14.43 -2.39
C ALA A 233 -12.80 -15.64 -3.21
N PHE A 234 -12.13 -16.79 -3.05
CA PHE A 234 -12.45 -18.03 -3.74
C PHE A 234 -13.43 -18.94 -3.00
N ASN A 235 -13.96 -18.47 -1.86
CA ASN A 235 -14.91 -19.16 -1.01
C ASN A 235 -14.44 -20.58 -0.60
N ILE A 236 -13.17 -20.70 -0.18
CA ILE A 236 -12.57 -21.95 0.31
C ILE A 236 -12.69 -22.03 1.83
N ALA A 237 -12.30 -20.96 2.52
CA ALA A 237 -12.43 -20.82 3.98
C ALA A 237 -12.87 -19.37 4.28
N PRO A 238 -14.13 -19.00 3.99
CA PRO A 238 -14.58 -17.63 4.13
C PRO A 238 -14.59 -17.21 5.60
N LEU A 239 -14.04 -16.03 5.89
CA LEU A 239 -14.07 -15.40 7.22
C LEU A 239 -15.47 -14.88 7.64
N GLY A 240 -16.56 -15.33 7.01
CA GLY A 240 -17.94 -14.92 7.28
C GLY A 240 -18.93 -15.48 6.27
N SER A 241 -19.96 -14.70 5.89
CA SER A 241 -20.95 -15.12 4.89
C SER A 241 -20.26 -15.50 3.58
N ALA A 242 -20.50 -16.73 3.13
CA ALA A 242 -19.88 -17.32 1.94
C ALA A 242 -20.27 -16.52 0.69
N PRO A 243 -19.36 -15.76 0.08
CA PRO A 243 -19.68 -15.08 -1.16
C PRO A 243 -19.80 -16.08 -2.31
N THR A 244 -20.43 -15.66 -3.42
CA THR A 244 -20.23 -16.39 -4.68
C THR A 244 -18.73 -16.36 -5.01
N PRO A 245 -18.09 -17.50 -5.27
CA PRO A 245 -16.64 -17.53 -5.48
C PRO A 245 -16.26 -16.63 -6.65
N ALA A 246 -15.16 -15.89 -6.49
CA ALA A 246 -14.49 -15.26 -7.63
C ALA A 246 -13.87 -16.34 -8.52
N GLU A 247 -13.72 -16.04 -9.80
CA GLU A 247 -12.93 -16.85 -10.73
C GLU A 247 -11.48 -16.37 -10.78
N THR A 248 -11.30 -15.04 -10.69
CA THR A 248 -9.99 -14.39 -10.79
C THR A 248 -9.84 -13.34 -9.69
N VAL A 249 -8.66 -13.32 -9.06
CA VAL A 249 -8.22 -12.23 -8.18
C VAL A 249 -7.13 -11.43 -8.88
N ILE A 250 -7.27 -10.11 -8.89
CA ILE A 250 -6.28 -9.19 -9.43
C ILE A 250 -5.64 -8.34 -8.34
N VAL A 251 -4.41 -7.89 -8.57
CA VAL A 251 -3.72 -6.96 -7.68
C VAL A 251 -2.79 -6.08 -8.49
N LEU A 252 -2.76 -4.78 -8.17
CA LEU A 252 -1.80 -3.85 -8.75
C LEU A 252 -0.53 -3.87 -7.89
N SER A 253 0.61 -4.28 -8.46
CA SER A 253 1.87 -4.27 -7.71
C SER A 253 2.32 -2.86 -7.37
N ASN A 254 2.77 -2.67 -6.13
CA ASN A 254 3.48 -1.46 -5.74
C ASN A 254 4.97 -1.63 -6.11
N PRO A 255 5.54 -0.82 -7.03
CA PRO A 255 6.93 -0.95 -7.44
C PRO A 255 7.92 -0.62 -6.32
N PHE A 256 7.46 -0.08 -5.19
CA PHE A 256 8.27 0.25 -4.02
C PHE A 256 8.14 -0.74 -2.87
N ALA A 257 7.18 -1.68 -2.91
CA ALA A 257 7.05 -2.69 -1.87
C ALA A 257 8.24 -3.67 -1.96
N PRO A 258 9.08 -3.78 -0.91
CA PRO A 258 10.18 -4.73 -0.92
C PRO A 258 9.62 -6.15 -0.99
N ASP A 259 10.12 -6.93 -1.95
CA ASP A 259 9.72 -8.33 -2.19
C ASP A 259 8.22 -8.56 -2.51
N GLY A 260 7.41 -7.51 -2.70
CA GLY A 260 5.98 -7.63 -2.98
C GLY A 260 5.68 -8.50 -4.21
N GLU A 261 6.37 -8.27 -5.33
CA GLU A 261 6.20 -9.13 -6.52
C GLU A 261 6.68 -10.57 -6.31
N LYS A 262 7.70 -10.79 -5.46
CA LYS A 262 8.16 -12.14 -5.14
C LYS A 262 7.10 -12.88 -4.30
N LEU A 263 6.47 -12.18 -3.37
CA LEU A 263 5.35 -12.69 -2.58
C LEU A 263 4.19 -13.07 -3.52
N LEU A 264 3.78 -12.18 -4.43
CA LEU A 264 2.71 -12.48 -5.39
C LEU A 264 3.04 -13.72 -6.25
N LYS A 265 4.26 -13.79 -6.81
CA LYS A 265 4.70 -14.96 -7.59
C LYS A 265 4.75 -16.26 -6.77
N LYS A 266 5.10 -16.18 -5.48
CA LYS A 266 5.05 -17.34 -4.55
C LYS A 266 3.63 -17.91 -4.47
N PHE A 267 2.62 -17.06 -4.47
CA PHE A 267 1.20 -17.44 -4.47
C PHE A 267 0.65 -17.90 -5.83
N GLY A 268 1.47 -17.86 -6.89
CA GLY A 268 1.05 -18.25 -8.24
C GLY A 268 0.48 -17.12 -9.06
N PHE A 269 0.51 -15.88 -8.59
CA PHE A 269 0.14 -14.75 -9.42
C PHE A 269 1.05 -14.63 -10.64
N THR A 270 0.44 -14.38 -11.78
CA THR A 270 1.13 -14.11 -13.06
C THR A 270 0.88 -12.67 -13.48
N VAL A 271 1.80 -12.09 -14.25
CA VAL A 271 1.60 -10.72 -14.78
C VAL A 271 0.42 -10.78 -15.76
N SER A 272 -0.58 -9.92 -15.59
CA SER A 272 -1.72 -9.85 -16.49
C SER A 272 -1.25 -9.58 -17.91
N ALA A 273 -1.66 -10.44 -18.84
CA ALA A 273 -1.48 -10.20 -20.27
C ALA A 273 -2.62 -9.33 -20.85
N SER A 274 -3.67 -9.10 -20.06
CA SER A 274 -4.82 -8.34 -20.52
C SER A 274 -4.52 -6.84 -20.56
N ASN A 275 -4.92 -6.21 -21.66
CA ASN A 275 -4.94 -4.75 -21.80
C ASN A 275 -6.24 -4.13 -21.26
N ASP A 276 -7.10 -4.91 -20.60
CA ASP A 276 -8.38 -4.45 -20.06
C ASP A 276 -8.21 -3.57 -18.81
N TRP A 277 -7.05 -3.65 -18.14
CA TRP A 277 -6.77 -2.88 -16.94
C TRP A 277 -6.26 -1.48 -17.26
N PRO A 278 -6.65 -0.46 -16.48
CA PRO A 278 -6.09 0.88 -16.61
C PRO A 278 -4.57 0.85 -16.52
N GLN A 279 -3.91 1.68 -17.33
CA GLN A 279 -2.45 1.75 -17.30
C GLN A 279 -1.98 2.28 -15.93
N PRO A 280 -1.12 1.54 -15.20
CA PRO A 280 -0.61 2.01 -13.91
C PRO A 280 0.06 3.38 -14.04
N ARG A 281 -0.31 4.29 -13.14
CA ARG A 281 0.28 5.63 -13.06
C ARG A 281 1.79 5.51 -12.82
N SER A 282 2.57 6.33 -13.51
CA SER A 282 3.98 6.51 -13.18
C SER A 282 4.14 7.36 -11.93
N VAL A 283 5.01 6.93 -11.03
CA VAL A 283 5.31 7.61 -9.77
C VAL A 283 6.79 7.96 -9.73
N GLY A 284 7.12 9.12 -9.16
CA GLY A 284 8.50 9.53 -8.88
C GLY A 284 9.34 9.96 -10.08
N LEU A 285 10.58 10.38 -9.80
CA LEU A 285 11.49 10.97 -10.79
C LEU A 285 11.85 9.99 -11.92
N LEU A 286 12.02 8.70 -11.59
CA LEU A 286 12.34 7.65 -12.57
C LEU A 286 11.10 6.98 -13.18
N GLN A 287 9.91 7.59 -13.02
CA GLN A 287 8.66 7.11 -13.61
C GLN A 287 8.37 5.63 -13.33
N TRP A 288 8.58 5.16 -12.10
CA TRP A 288 8.30 3.78 -11.73
C TRP A 288 6.81 3.47 -11.91
N LYS A 289 6.50 2.32 -12.50
CA LYS A 289 5.14 1.85 -12.74
C LYS A 289 4.92 0.49 -12.09
N GLY A 290 3.76 0.32 -11.48
CA GLY A 290 3.26 -0.99 -11.07
C GLY A 290 2.86 -1.85 -12.26
N ARG A 291 2.46 -3.09 -12.00
CA ARG A 291 1.89 -4.00 -13.00
C ARG A 291 0.72 -4.75 -12.38
N TYR A 292 -0.29 -5.06 -13.19
CA TYR A 292 -1.36 -5.93 -12.74
C TYR A 292 -0.88 -7.37 -12.71
N PHE A 293 -1.23 -8.05 -11.64
CA PHE A 293 -1.04 -9.48 -11.44
C PHE A 293 -2.41 -10.14 -11.30
N GLU A 294 -2.54 -11.34 -11.84
CA GLU A 294 -3.76 -12.14 -11.85
C GLU A 294 -3.49 -13.53 -11.28
N LEU A 295 -4.47 -14.05 -10.53
CA LEU A 295 -4.49 -15.41 -10.00
C LEU A 295 -5.87 -16.01 -10.24
N SER A 296 -5.91 -17.19 -10.87
CA SER A 296 -7.14 -17.95 -11.03
C SER A 296 -7.44 -18.80 -9.81
N ARG A 297 -8.72 -19.13 -9.63
CA ARG A 297 -9.18 -20.04 -8.57
C ARG A 297 -8.51 -21.40 -8.62
N THR A 298 -8.34 -21.95 -9.82
CA THR A 298 -7.74 -23.27 -10.04
C THR A 298 -6.26 -23.31 -9.64
N GLU A 299 -5.52 -22.25 -9.96
CA GLU A 299 -4.11 -22.11 -9.58
C GLU A 299 -3.94 -21.91 -8.07
N TRP A 300 -4.84 -21.14 -7.43
CA TRP A 300 -4.83 -21.03 -5.97
C TRP A 300 -5.09 -22.38 -5.30
N ALA A 301 -6.12 -23.09 -5.72
CA ALA A 301 -6.49 -24.38 -5.14
C ALA A 301 -5.34 -25.41 -5.22
N SER A 302 -4.55 -25.41 -6.30
CA SER A 302 -3.41 -26.33 -6.44
C SER A 302 -2.21 -25.97 -5.54
N ARG A 303 -2.02 -24.68 -5.24
CA ARG A 303 -0.87 -24.18 -4.46
C ARG A 303 -1.13 -24.01 -2.98
N ARG A 304 -2.39 -23.81 -2.60
CA ARG A 304 -2.82 -23.46 -1.24
C ARG A 304 -2.18 -24.35 -0.17
N ASP A 305 -2.28 -25.67 -0.33
CA ASP A 305 -1.79 -26.62 0.67
C ASP A 305 -0.26 -26.57 0.81
N ALA A 306 0.48 -26.30 -0.27
CA ALA A 306 1.93 -26.18 -0.23
C ALA A 306 2.39 -24.90 0.48
N ILE A 307 1.59 -23.83 0.39
CA ILE A 307 1.86 -22.54 1.05
C ILE A 307 1.54 -22.64 2.53
N LEU A 308 0.37 -23.19 2.89
CA LEU A 308 -0.05 -23.33 4.29
C LEU A 308 0.81 -24.31 5.10
N LYS A 309 1.42 -25.32 4.46
CA LYS A 309 2.39 -26.21 5.13
C LYS A 309 3.75 -25.57 5.40
N ARG A 310 4.05 -24.43 4.76
CA ARG A 310 5.33 -23.72 4.86
C ARG A 310 5.25 -22.43 5.66
N ALA A 311 4.03 -21.91 5.87
CA ALA A 311 3.76 -20.84 6.81
C ALA A 311 3.82 -21.44 8.22
#